data_AF-A0A9P0IDW0-F1
#
_entry.id   AF-A0A9P0IDW0-F1
#
_cell.length_a   1.000
_cell.length_b   1.000
_cell.length_c   1.000
_cell.angle_alpha   90.00
_cell.angle_beta   90.00
_cell.angle_gamma   90.00
#
_symmetry.space_group_name_H-M   'P 1'
#
loop_
_entity.id
_entity.type
_entity.pdbx_description
1 polymer ?
#
loop_
_entity_poly.entity_id
_entity_poly.type
_entity_poly.pdbx_seq_one_letter_code
_entity_poly.pdbx_strand_id
1 'polypeptide(L)'
;MKSRKPFNLNNVIVLYNIFQVFLSAYLCYLCTQLMLENGLVSKTCLIEKEHTRRGITNEMYYYFIAKTSELLDTVFFVLRKKTSQVTFLHVYHHAMMVIVTWSFLKYEPTYMMIFIRNINSFVHVIMYTYYCLSAFPALKKYLWWKKYITKLQLVSIFQVTSIEFFG
;
A
#
# COMPACT_ATOMS: atom_id res chain seq x y z
N MET A 1 12.63 18.57 -15.73
CA MET A 1 12.04 17.63 -16.71
C MET A 1 11.41 18.27 -17.96
N LYS A 2 11.14 19.59 -18.00
CA LYS A 2 10.40 20.24 -19.10
C LYS A 2 11.04 20.03 -20.49
N SER A 3 12.37 20.04 -20.59
CA SER A 3 13.15 19.95 -21.84
C SER A 3 13.80 18.59 -22.17
N ARG A 4 13.62 17.52 -21.38
CA ARG A 4 14.24 16.19 -21.61
C ARG A 4 13.25 15.16 -22.18
N LYS A 5 13.71 14.18 -22.97
CA LYS A 5 12.86 13.07 -23.49
C LYS A 5 12.40 12.14 -22.35
N PRO A 6 11.22 11.48 -22.45
CA PRO A 6 10.76 10.55 -21.42
C PRO A 6 11.70 9.34 -21.32
N PHE A 7 12.02 8.91 -20.10
CA PHE A 7 12.89 7.75 -19.89
C PHE A 7 12.13 6.44 -20.17
N ASN A 8 12.80 5.50 -20.86
CA ASN A 8 12.28 4.14 -21.04
C ASN A 8 12.65 3.30 -19.81
N LEU A 9 11.75 3.27 -18.83
CA LEU A 9 11.93 2.57 -17.55
C LEU A 9 11.05 1.31 -17.43
N ASN A 10 10.62 0.72 -18.55
CA ASN A 10 9.67 -0.39 -18.51
C ASN A 10 10.18 -1.57 -17.66
N ASN A 11 11.44 -1.99 -17.84
CA ASN A 11 12.01 -3.12 -17.07
C ASN A 11 12.12 -2.79 -15.58
N VAL A 12 12.51 -1.55 -15.24
CA VAL A 12 12.61 -1.09 -13.85
C VAL A 12 11.23 -1.08 -13.19
N ILE A 13 10.20 -0.61 -13.90
CA ILE A 13 8.83 -0.57 -13.39
C ILE A 13 8.25 -1.97 -13.23
N VAL A 14 8.55 -2.91 -14.14
CA VAL A 14 8.15 -4.31 -13.99
C VAL A 14 8.78 -4.91 -12.73
N LEU A 15 10.10 -4.76 -12.55
CA LEU A 15 10.80 -5.26 -11.37
C LEU A 15 10.25 -4.64 -10.07
N TYR A 16 10.03 -3.32 -10.08
CA TYR A 16 9.42 -2.60 -8.97
C TYR A 16 8.00 -3.11 -8.65
N ASN A 17 7.14 -3.29 -9.65
CA ASN A 17 5.79 -3.80 -9.44
C ASN A 17 5.81 -5.23 -8.88
N ILE A 18 6.72 -6.09 -9.37
CA ILE A 18 6.90 -7.44 -8.82
C ILE A 18 7.32 -7.38 -7.35
N PHE A 19 8.30 -6.53 -7.03
CA PHE A 19 8.72 -6.31 -5.65
C PHE A 19 7.55 -5.84 -4.77
N GLN A 20 6.75 -4.88 -5.25
CA GLN A 20 5.58 -4.38 -4.52
C GLN A 20 4.51 -5.45 -4.31
N VAL A 21 4.29 -6.35 -5.27
CA VAL A 21 3.39 -7.50 -5.11
C VAL A 21 3.85 -8.40 -3.97
N PHE A 22 5.13 -8.78 -3.95
CA PHE A 22 5.67 -9.63 -2.89
C PHE A 22 5.63 -8.96 -1.52
N LEU A 23 5.99 -7.68 -1.44
CA LEU A 23 5.93 -6.91 -0.20
C LEU A 23 4.50 -6.81 0.34
N SER A 24 3.53 -6.51 -0.53
CA SER A 24 2.11 -6.42 -0.18
C SER A 24 1.53 -7.77 0.23
N ALA A 25 1.93 -8.86 -0.45
CA ALA A 25 1.50 -10.21 -0.11
C ALA A 25 2.07 -10.66 1.24
N TYR A 26 3.33 -10.34 1.52
CA TYR A 26 3.96 -10.61 2.80
C TYR A 26 3.26 -9.88 3.96
N LEU A 27 2.94 -8.58 3.79
CA LEU A 27 2.18 -7.81 4.76
C LEU A 27 0.77 -8.38 4.97
N CYS A 28 0.09 -8.75 3.89
CA CYS A 28 -1.21 -9.41 3.97
C CYS A 28 -1.11 -10.71 4.79
N TYR A 29 -0.10 -11.54 4.53
CA TYR A 29 0.14 -12.77 5.29
C TYR A 29 0.36 -12.51 6.78
N LEU A 30 1.25 -11.58 7.14
CA LEU A 30 1.52 -11.23 8.53
C LEU A 30 0.27 -10.73 9.26
N CYS A 31 -0.49 -9.83 8.63
CA CYS A 31 -1.74 -9.32 9.18
C CYS A 31 -2.77 -10.45 9.37
N THR A 32 -2.91 -11.36 8.40
CA THR A 32 -3.83 -12.49 8.49
C THR A 32 -3.44 -13.46 9.61
N GLN A 33 -2.15 -13.77 9.79
CA GLN A 33 -1.69 -14.61 10.91
C GLN A 33 -2.05 -13.98 12.26
N LEU A 34 -1.75 -12.70 12.44
CA LEU A 34 -2.07 -11.98 13.68
C LEU A 34 -3.58 -11.93 13.94
N MET A 35 -4.40 -11.78 12.90
CA MET A 35 -5.86 -11.82 12.97
C MET A 35 -6.42 -13.21 13.30
N LEU A 36 -5.81 -14.28 12.79
CA LEU A 36 -6.22 -15.66 13.11
C LEU A 36 -5.91 -16.01 14.56
N GLU A 37 -4.77 -15.55 15.09
CA GLU A 37 -4.36 -15.79 16.47
C GLU A 37 -5.17 -14.98 17.49
N ASN A 38 -5.51 -13.73 17.17
CA ASN A 38 -6.07 -12.79 18.15
C ASN A 38 -7.50 -12.31 17.83
N GLY A 39 -8.07 -12.77 16.73
CA GLY A 39 -9.38 -12.34 16.23
C GLY A 39 -9.36 -10.99 15.50
N LEU A 40 -10.48 -10.68 14.83
CA LEU A 40 -10.69 -9.42 14.09
C LEU A 40 -10.70 -8.18 14.99
N VAL A 41 -11.37 -8.30 16.13
CA VAL A 41 -11.41 -7.30 17.18
C VAL A 41 -10.99 -8.01 18.45
N SER A 42 -9.81 -7.67 18.97
CA SER A 42 -9.38 -8.24 20.22
C SER A 42 -10.27 -7.74 21.35
N LYS A 43 -10.75 -8.68 22.17
CA LYS A 43 -11.48 -8.38 23.41
C LYS A 43 -10.55 -7.98 24.56
N THR A 44 -9.24 -8.05 24.35
CA THR A 44 -8.20 -7.79 25.36
C THR A 44 -7.14 -6.84 24.84
N CYS A 45 -6.46 -6.13 25.73
CA CYS A 45 -5.36 -5.23 25.38
C CYS A 45 -4.13 -6.06 24.96
N LEU A 46 -3.98 -6.31 23.65
CA LEU A 46 -2.92 -7.17 23.12
C LEU A 46 -1.50 -6.59 23.23
N ILE A 47 -1.40 -5.28 23.44
CA ILE A 47 -0.13 -4.56 23.56
C ILE A 47 0.61 -4.92 24.86
N GLU A 48 -0.09 -5.43 25.88
CA GLU A 48 0.50 -5.84 27.15
C GLU A 48 1.32 -7.15 27.03
N LYS A 49 1.04 -7.98 26.04
CA LYS A 49 1.79 -9.23 25.80
C LYS A 49 3.02 -8.93 24.94
N GLU A 50 4.21 -9.17 25.49
CA GLU A 50 5.48 -8.84 24.83
C GLU A 50 5.62 -9.46 23.42
N HIS A 51 5.23 -10.73 23.27
CA HIS A 51 5.26 -11.44 21.98
C HIS A 51 4.36 -10.77 20.93
N THR A 52 3.12 -10.45 21.31
CA THR A 52 2.13 -9.83 20.42
C THR A 52 2.53 -8.39 20.09
N ARG A 53 3.04 -7.63 21.07
CA ARG A 53 3.58 -6.27 20.86
C ARG A 53 4.69 -6.28 19.83
N ARG A 54 5.67 -7.20 19.94
CA ARG A 54 6.77 -7.31 18.98
C ARG A 54 6.29 -7.68 17.58
N GLY A 55 5.29 -8.57 17.47
CA GLY A 55 4.64 -8.89 16.20
C GLY A 55 3.98 -7.68 15.53
N ILE A 56 3.20 -6.92 16.31
CA ILE A 56 2.52 -5.70 15.83
C ILE A 56 3.54 -4.63 15.41
N THR A 57 4.56 -4.37 16.22
CA THR A 57 5.61 -3.38 15.90
C THR A 57 6.38 -3.77 14.64
N ASN A 58 6.74 -5.05 14.48
CA ASN A 58 7.41 -5.52 13.28
C ASN A 58 6.54 -5.35 12.03
N GLU A 59 5.26 -5.71 12.11
CA GLU A 59 4.32 -5.54 11.00
C GLU A 59 4.15 -4.06 10.63
N MET A 60 3.97 -3.18 11.61
CA MET A 60 3.91 -1.73 11.39
C MET A 60 5.19 -1.17 10.78
N TYR A 61 6.36 -1.68 11.19
CA TYR A 61 7.64 -1.30 10.59
C TYR A 61 7.68 -1.69 9.10
N TYR A 62 7.34 -2.92 8.75
CA TYR A 62 7.28 -3.34 7.35
C TYR A 62 6.23 -2.56 6.55
N TYR A 63 5.09 -2.24 7.16
CA TYR A 63 4.04 -1.43 6.53
C TYR A 63 4.53 0.00 6.25
N PHE A 64 5.27 0.63 7.17
CA PHE A 64 5.91 1.93 6.96
C PHE A 64 6.93 1.89 5.81
N ILE A 65 7.76 0.83 5.73
CA ILE A 65 8.70 0.64 4.62
C ILE A 65 7.95 0.49 3.29
N ALA A 66 6.85 -0.27 3.28
CA ALA A 66 6.00 -0.38 2.10
C ALA A 66 5.44 0.98 1.67
N LYS A 67 4.84 1.76 2.58
CA LYS A 67 4.32 3.11 2.24
C LYS A 67 5.40 4.06 1.76
N THR A 68 6.60 3.97 2.32
CA THR A 68 7.75 4.76 1.84
C THR A 68 8.15 4.35 0.42
N SER A 69 8.16 3.04 0.12
CA SER A 69 8.48 2.54 -1.21
C SER A 69 7.45 2.94 -2.27
N GLU A 70 6.16 3.10 -1.90
CA GLU A 70 5.09 3.58 -2.80
C GLU A 70 5.31 5.01 -3.29
N LEU A 71 6.11 5.83 -2.59
CA LEU A 71 6.49 7.17 -3.07
C LEU A 71 7.25 7.11 -4.41
N LEU A 72 7.93 5.99 -4.69
CA LEU A 72 8.62 5.78 -5.97
C LEU A 72 7.65 5.73 -7.15
N ASP A 73 6.36 5.38 -6.96
CA ASP A 73 5.35 5.46 -8.02
C ASP A 73 5.24 6.89 -8.57
N THR A 74 5.23 7.87 -7.67
CA THR A 74 5.19 9.29 -8.03
C THR A 74 6.45 9.69 -8.79
N VAL A 75 7.62 9.19 -8.37
CA VAL A 75 8.90 9.41 -9.06
C VAL A 75 8.84 8.84 -10.47
N PHE A 76 8.37 7.60 -10.65
CA PHE A 76 8.23 6.97 -11.97
C PHE A 76 7.24 7.71 -12.87
N PHE A 77 6.12 8.20 -12.34
CA PHE A 77 5.17 9.01 -13.12
C PHE A 77 5.78 10.32 -13.61
N VAL A 78 6.54 11.01 -12.74
CA VAL A 78 7.27 12.24 -13.11
C VAL A 78 8.33 11.93 -14.18
N LEU A 79 9.14 10.87 -13.98
CA LEU A 79 10.20 10.46 -14.91
C LEU A 79 9.66 10.04 -16.29
N ARG A 80 8.47 9.44 -16.35
CA ARG A 80 7.78 9.07 -17.61
C ARG A 80 6.97 10.21 -18.23
N LYS A 81 6.96 11.40 -17.61
CA LYS A 81 6.10 12.53 -17.99
C LYS A 81 4.61 12.18 -18.03
N LYS A 82 4.16 11.29 -17.15
CA LYS A 82 2.74 10.94 -16.99
C LYS A 82 2.10 11.79 -15.89
N THR A 83 2.21 13.11 -16.02
CA THR A 83 1.73 14.07 -15.01
C THR A 83 0.22 14.02 -14.79
N SER A 84 -0.56 13.54 -15.77
CA SER A 84 -2.00 13.31 -15.60
C SER A 84 -2.33 12.23 -14.56
N GLN A 85 -1.38 11.38 -14.17
CA GLN A 85 -1.54 10.40 -13.10
C GLN A 85 -1.17 10.96 -11.73
N VAL A 86 -0.41 12.07 -11.68
CA VAL A 86 -0.01 12.74 -10.44
C VAL A 86 -1.06 13.78 -10.08
N THR A 87 -2.19 13.31 -9.55
CA THR A 87 -3.26 14.19 -9.07
C THR A 87 -2.96 14.70 -7.67
N PHE A 88 -3.65 15.77 -7.25
CA PHE A 88 -3.57 16.26 -5.88
C PHE A 88 -3.89 15.15 -4.87
N LEU A 89 -4.96 14.39 -5.11
CA LEU A 89 -5.38 13.29 -4.24
C LEU A 89 -4.29 12.21 -4.11
N HIS A 90 -3.64 11.85 -5.23
CA HIS A 90 -2.54 10.88 -5.22
C HIS A 90 -1.39 11.34 -4.33
N VAL A 91 -0.90 12.56 -4.53
CA VAL A 91 0.24 13.09 -3.77
C VAL A 91 -0.12 13.30 -2.30
N TYR A 92 -1.30 13.86 -2.02
CA TYR A 92 -1.80 14.06 -0.66
C TYR A 92 -1.89 12.73 0.09
N HIS A 93 -2.56 11.73 -0.49
CA HIS A 93 -2.70 10.41 0.11
C HIS A 93 -1.33 9.76 0.38
N HIS A 94 -0.44 9.67 -0.61
CA HIS A 94 0.85 9.01 -0.42
C HIS A 94 1.76 9.73 0.60
N ALA A 95 1.71 11.07 0.66
CA ALA A 95 2.47 11.83 1.65
C ALA A 95 1.91 11.63 3.07
N MET A 96 0.59 11.76 3.24
CA MET A 96 -0.07 11.57 4.53
C MET A 96 0.11 10.15 5.06
N MET A 97 -0.01 9.13 4.20
CA MET A 97 0.18 7.73 4.60
C MET A 97 1.55 7.47 5.22
N VAL A 98 2.62 8.07 4.69
CA VAL A 98 3.97 7.91 5.26
C VAL A 98 4.09 8.61 6.61
N ILE A 99 3.55 9.82 6.74
CA ILE A 99 3.58 10.59 7.99
C ILE A 99 2.78 9.87 9.09
N VAL A 100 1.58 9.44 8.76
CA VAL A 100 0.65 8.78 9.69
C VAL A 100 1.22 7.43 10.15
N THR A 101 1.70 6.60 9.22
CA THR A 101 2.29 5.30 9.57
C THR A 101 3.55 5.44 10.41
N TRP A 102 4.38 6.46 10.16
CA TRP A 102 5.53 6.77 11.00
C TRP A 102 5.12 7.21 12.42
N SER A 103 4.12 8.08 12.53
CA SER A 103 3.60 8.54 13.82
C SER A 103 3.03 7.38 14.64
N PHE A 104 2.24 6.49 14.04
CA PHE A 104 1.74 5.29 14.72
C PHE A 104 2.85 4.33 15.14
N LEU A 105 3.87 4.13 14.30
CA LEU A 105 5.02 3.31 14.66
C LEU A 105 5.82 3.90 15.83
N LYS A 106 5.94 5.24 15.88
CA LYS A 106 6.75 5.94 16.88
C LYS A 106 6.06 6.08 18.24
N TYR A 107 4.76 6.42 18.24
CA TYR A 107 4.05 6.81 19.45
C TYR A 107 3.13 5.71 19.97
N GLU A 108 2.30 5.09 19.13
CA GLU A 108 1.25 4.17 19.58
C GLU A 108 1.02 3.03 18.58
N PRO A 109 1.82 1.95 18.64
CA PRO A 109 1.67 0.82 17.73
C PRO A 109 0.38 0.03 18.05
N THR A 110 -0.68 0.31 17.30
CA THR A 110 -2.04 -0.17 17.59
C THR A 110 -2.47 -1.36 16.72
N TYR A 111 -3.07 -2.37 17.37
CA TYR A 111 -3.67 -3.54 16.72
C TYR A 111 -5.02 -3.27 16.05
N MET A 112 -5.79 -2.31 16.56
CA MET A 112 -7.15 -2.00 16.08
C MET A 112 -7.25 -1.78 14.55
N MET A 113 -6.16 -1.28 13.95
CA MET A 113 -6.12 -0.96 12.52
C MET A 113 -5.67 -2.13 11.63
N ILE A 114 -5.34 -3.29 12.19
CA ILE A 114 -4.74 -4.40 11.44
C ILE A 114 -5.67 -4.94 10.34
N PHE A 115 -6.98 -4.96 10.58
CA PHE A 115 -7.97 -5.38 9.59
C PHE A 115 -7.96 -4.47 8.35
N ILE A 116 -7.86 -3.17 8.57
CA ILE A 116 -7.85 -2.18 7.48
C ILE A 116 -6.51 -2.23 6.74
N ARG A 117 -5.40 -2.39 7.46
CA ARG A 117 -4.08 -2.65 6.86
C ARG A 117 -4.07 -3.92 6.01
N ASN A 118 -4.76 -4.97 6.45
CA ASN A 118 -4.89 -6.23 5.71
C ASN A 118 -5.62 -6.02 4.37
N ILE A 119 -6.79 -5.37 4.41
CA ILE A 119 -7.56 -5.05 3.18
C ILE A 119 -6.74 -4.17 2.24
N ASN A 120 -6.07 -3.13 2.77
CA ASN A 120 -5.24 -2.25 1.95
C ASN A 120 -4.11 -3.03 1.26
N SER A 121 -3.39 -3.86 2.01
CA SER A 121 -2.31 -4.70 1.48
C SER A 121 -2.82 -5.68 0.42
N PHE A 122 -3.99 -6.29 0.64
CA PHE A 122 -4.64 -7.18 -0.33
C PHE A 122 -5.01 -6.44 -1.63
N VAL A 123 -5.59 -5.25 -1.53
CA VAL A 123 -5.89 -4.42 -2.71
C VAL A 123 -4.61 -4.01 -3.43
N HIS A 124 -3.52 -3.74 -2.69
CA HIS A 124 -2.21 -3.43 -3.27
C HIS A 124 -1.61 -4.62 -4.02
N VAL A 125 -1.75 -5.86 -3.53
CA VAL A 125 -1.38 -7.07 -4.30
C VAL A 125 -2.08 -7.09 -5.66
N ILE A 126 -3.39 -6.87 -5.69
CA ILE A 126 -4.19 -6.89 -6.93
C ILE A 126 -3.77 -5.72 -7.86
N MET A 127 -3.59 -4.53 -7.29
CA MET A 127 -3.22 -3.32 -8.03
C MET A 127 -1.84 -3.46 -8.69
N TYR A 128 -0.81 -3.83 -7.93
CA TYR A 128 0.55 -3.96 -8.46
C TYR A 128 0.68 -5.14 -9.43
N THR A 129 -0.09 -6.22 -9.21
CA THR A 129 -0.21 -7.31 -10.19
C THR A 129 -0.77 -6.79 -11.51
N TYR A 130 -1.83 -5.98 -11.47
CA TYR A 130 -2.38 -5.34 -12.66
C TYR A 130 -1.35 -4.44 -13.36
N TYR A 131 -0.60 -3.63 -12.60
CA TYR A 131 0.44 -2.76 -13.18
C TYR A 131 1.56 -3.55 -13.84
N CYS A 132 2.01 -4.65 -13.21
CA CYS A 132 2.98 -5.58 -13.79
C CYS A 132 2.46 -6.17 -15.11
N LEU A 133 1.24 -6.72 -15.12
CA LEU A 133 0.64 -7.30 -16.33
C LEU A 133 0.43 -6.24 -17.42
N SER A 134 0.09 -5.01 -17.05
CA SER A 134 -0.15 -3.91 -18.00
C SER A 134 1.12 -3.42 -18.71
N ALA A 135 2.30 -3.76 -18.19
CA ALA A 135 3.57 -3.49 -18.83
C ALA A 135 3.81 -4.39 -20.06
N PHE A 136 3.14 -5.54 -20.15
CA PHE A 136 3.21 -6.46 -21.28
C PHE A 136 2.12 -6.12 -22.33
N PRO A 137 2.49 -5.70 -23.56
CA PRO A 137 1.53 -5.27 -24.57
C PRO A 137 0.51 -6.35 -24.96
N ALA A 138 0.94 -7.62 -24.99
CA ALA A 138 0.10 -8.77 -25.33
C ALA A 138 -1.02 -9.01 -24.29
N LEU A 139 -0.73 -8.74 -23.01
CA LEU A 139 -1.66 -8.99 -21.91
C LEU A 139 -2.66 -7.84 -21.73
N LYS A 140 -2.32 -6.64 -22.19
CA LYS A 140 -3.15 -5.44 -22.04
C LYS A 140 -4.58 -5.61 -22.59
N LYS A 141 -4.78 -6.41 -23.63
CA LYS A 141 -6.10 -6.72 -24.21
C LYS A 141 -7.02 -7.45 -23.24
N TYR A 142 -6.47 -8.26 -22.34
CA TYR A 142 -7.22 -9.08 -21.38
C TYR A 142 -7.51 -8.36 -20.06
N LEU A 143 -6.97 -7.16 -19.86
CA LEU A 143 -7.07 -6.39 -18.61
C LEU A 143 -8.36 -5.56 -18.50
N TRP A 144 -9.52 -6.17 -18.77
CA TRP A 144 -10.84 -5.52 -18.77
C TRP A 144 -11.31 -5.13 -17.36
N TRP A 145 -10.81 -5.81 -16.33
CA TRP A 145 -11.22 -5.61 -14.93
C TRP A 145 -10.65 -4.38 -14.23
N LYS A 146 -9.97 -3.47 -14.96
CA LYS A 146 -9.39 -2.23 -14.40
C LYS A 146 -10.39 -1.45 -13.54
N LYS A 147 -11.66 -1.38 -13.99
CA LYS A 147 -12.73 -0.64 -13.31
C LYS A 147 -13.00 -1.17 -11.90
N TYR A 148 -12.88 -2.48 -11.68
CA TYR A 148 -13.10 -3.09 -10.36
C TYR A 148 -11.97 -2.75 -9.40
N ILE A 149 -10.72 -2.73 -9.89
CA ILE A 149 -9.56 -2.31 -9.10
C ILE A 149 -9.74 -0.88 -8.61
N THR A 150 -10.18 0.04 -9.48
CA THR A 150 -10.43 1.43 -9.07
C THR A 150 -11.54 1.53 -8.01
N LYS A 151 -12.59 0.71 -8.09
CA LYS A 151 -13.61 0.66 -7.03
C LYS A 151 -13.03 0.17 -5.70
N LEU A 152 -12.21 -0.89 -5.72
CA LEU A 152 -11.56 -1.42 -4.52
C LEU A 152 -10.57 -0.42 -3.89
N GLN A 153 -9.82 0.31 -4.72
CA GLN A 153 -8.92 1.37 -4.27
C GLN A 153 -9.68 2.52 -3.60
N LEU A 154 -10.81 2.95 -4.18
CA LEU A 154 -11.62 4.03 -3.59
C LEU A 154 -12.18 3.64 -2.22
N VAL A 155 -12.63 2.40 -2.07
CA VAL A 155 -13.07 1.88 -0.76
C VAL A 155 -11.91 1.88 0.24
N SER A 156 -10.73 1.42 -0.17
CA SER A 156 -9.54 1.37 0.70
C SER A 156 -9.08 2.77 1.11
N ILE A 157 -9.07 3.73 0.19
CA ILE A 157 -8.72 5.13 0.47
C ILE A 157 -9.73 5.73 1.44
N PHE A 158 -11.03 5.55 1.18
CA PHE A 158 -12.08 6.07 2.03
C PHE A 158 -12.02 5.53 3.47
N GLN A 159 -11.75 4.23 3.64
CA GLN A 159 -11.60 3.61 4.95
C GLN A 159 -10.44 4.22 5.75
N VAL A 160 -9.32 4.48 5.06
CA VAL A 160 -8.12 5.01 5.68
C VAL A 160 -8.27 6.50 6.02
N THR A 161 -8.76 7.33 5.09
CA THR A 161 -8.99 8.76 5.37
C THR A 161 -10.10 8.98 6.39
N SER A 162 -11.14 8.14 6.45
CA SER A 162 -12.16 8.25 7.51
C SER A 162 -11.55 8.12 8.92
N ILE A 163 -10.45 7.38 9.08
CA ILE A 163 -9.78 7.24 10.38
C ILE A 163 -8.96 8.47 10.72
N GLU A 164 -8.32 9.10 9.73
CA GLU A 164 -7.56 10.34 9.93
C GLU A 164 -8.44 11.52 10.37
N PHE A 165 -9.73 11.53 9.99
CA PHE A 165 -10.67 12.60 10.32
C PHE A 165 -11.50 12.35 11.58
N PHE A 166 -11.64 11.09 12.03
CA PHE A 166 -12.49 10.71 13.17
C PHE A 166 -11.73 10.06 14.34
N GLY A 167 -10.41 9.93 14.26
CA GLY A 167 -9.51 9.53 15.36
C GLY A 167 -8.72 10.70 15.89
#